data_AF-A0A955WEW0-F1
#
_entry.id   AF-A0A955WEW0-F1
#
_cell.length_a   1.000
_cell.length_b   1.000
_cell.length_c   1.000
_cell.angle_alpha   90.00
_cell.angle_beta   90.00
_cell.angle_gamma   90.00
#
_symmetry.space_group_name_H-M   'P 1'
#
loop_
_entity.id
_entity.type
_entity.pdbx_description
1 polymer ?
#
loop_
_entity_poly.entity_id
_entity_poly.type
_entity_poly.pdbx_seq_one_letter_code
_entity_poly.pdbx_strand_id
1 'polypeptide(L)'
;MRQSDDEADLDRHREAFRRDRMALVRSQGPETFDQAQALYRDAATGEVVVVRDAFPGVSPAGPVEAFIERLRMAWWRARRQFRGDGELRPLAGLYARFLPEVGFDYVVEFRADPAAPDADDHAGPVCCWRVDARGRATKLRPPADEGEFHDMTGTFFDLRAGWRWLVAAHRAAGELAVAEVQAGYLIGARAGVPGDPDPASREDPALAAALSAWDRRGYDALEFLAGPVAERYPFPGERYGEWLDEPATAAVEAGQTELFVLADSTAFIDCVQDLCGHREIDLALGGDEDDPRLVFSKGPLRVDRPLSYPFLRALHTGRTFIEGTRLFFSPTIDALDDAHELWLVAKARIEDHALSVEDGDVLIARDAAGQIVARVNLLGLVGGRQRRGQAGADELLRLLGYDARLGRFVLRGGRLDRCPISGDPAVVGKVIRPLALLGVDPRTLAGVVVGQHLVCYTLDGPEWSTPIEPKPGRTIADLEAAWRAGLEAAPAELLDAGTLGDDAVLLVGREAGSFVLEPGRVRAALAAMGDEDGGARFAYAFFADALVVARGKLTGAALHRARLAALEAVQARFPDRTWPLDVARPIDLDGPTVGRVELAR
;
A
#
# COMPACT_ATOMS: atom_id res chain seq x y z
N MET A 1 53.04 -9.17 -9.27
CA MET A 1 52.36 -8.26 -8.33
C MET A 1 51.35 -9.09 -7.57
N ARG A 2 51.53 -9.33 -6.26
CA ARG A 2 50.56 -10.09 -5.46
C ARG A 2 49.37 -9.16 -5.18
N GLN A 3 48.19 -9.51 -5.67
CA GLN A 3 46.94 -8.91 -5.23
C GLN A 3 46.86 -9.12 -3.70
N SER A 4 46.58 -8.08 -2.92
CA SER A 4 46.45 -8.23 -1.47
C SER A 4 45.28 -9.17 -1.17
N ASP A 5 45.39 -9.96 -0.10
CA ASP A 5 44.33 -10.90 0.31
C ASP A 5 42.97 -10.18 0.47
N ASP A 6 42.99 -8.92 0.90
CA ASP A 6 41.82 -8.03 0.97
C ASP A 6 41.16 -7.79 -0.41
N GLU A 7 41.92 -7.58 -1.49
CA GLU A 7 41.31 -7.35 -2.81
C GLU A 7 40.73 -8.64 -3.41
N ALA A 8 41.36 -9.79 -3.15
CA ALA A 8 40.81 -11.08 -3.55
C ALA A 8 39.51 -11.43 -2.79
N ASP A 9 39.42 -11.07 -1.50
CA ASP A 9 38.19 -11.20 -0.71
C ASP A 9 37.10 -10.23 -1.17
N LEU A 10 37.46 -8.99 -1.53
CA LEU A 10 36.53 -8.02 -2.11
C LEU A 10 35.94 -8.49 -3.44
N ASP A 11 36.76 -9.05 -4.32
CA ASP A 11 36.29 -9.61 -5.59
C ASP A 11 35.31 -10.77 -5.38
N ARG A 12 35.64 -11.71 -4.47
CA ARG A 12 34.72 -12.78 -4.07
C ARG A 12 33.41 -12.24 -3.51
N HIS A 13 33.48 -11.21 -2.66
CA HIS A 13 32.30 -10.59 -2.06
C HIS A 13 31.41 -9.93 -3.13
N ARG A 14 31.98 -9.18 -4.07
CA ARG A 14 31.25 -8.57 -5.19
C ARG A 14 30.54 -9.62 -6.05
N GLU A 15 31.23 -10.70 -6.40
CA GLU A 15 30.65 -11.79 -7.19
C GLU A 15 29.52 -12.49 -6.45
N ALA A 16 29.71 -12.79 -5.16
CA ALA A 16 28.69 -13.42 -4.32
C ALA A 16 27.47 -12.50 -4.16
N PHE A 17 27.68 -11.21 -3.88
CA PHE A 17 26.61 -10.21 -3.75
C PHE A 17 25.76 -10.12 -5.02
N ARG A 18 26.40 -10.02 -6.20
CA ARG A 18 25.67 -9.97 -7.49
C ARG A 18 24.92 -11.26 -7.77
N ARG A 19 25.50 -12.42 -7.46
CA ARG A 19 24.85 -13.72 -7.65
C ARG A 19 23.60 -13.85 -6.79
N ASP A 20 23.72 -13.52 -5.50
CA ASP A 20 22.62 -13.54 -4.55
C ASP A 20 21.52 -12.55 -4.98
N ARG A 21 21.92 -11.36 -5.44
CA ARG A 21 21.01 -10.35 -5.95
C ARG A 21 20.22 -10.84 -7.15
N MET A 22 20.89 -11.44 -8.14
CA MET A 22 20.23 -12.00 -9.33
C MET A 22 19.33 -13.18 -8.99
N ALA A 23 19.69 -14.01 -8.01
CA ALA A 23 18.83 -15.08 -7.54
C ALA A 23 17.55 -14.54 -6.89
N LEU A 24 17.66 -13.43 -6.13
CA LEU A 24 16.52 -12.75 -5.53
C LEU A 24 15.61 -12.10 -6.58
N VAL A 25 16.18 -11.36 -7.54
CA VAL A 25 15.40 -10.74 -8.64
C VAL A 25 14.65 -11.80 -9.46
N ARG A 26 15.27 -12.96 -9.69
CA ARG A 26 14.60 -14.06 -10.40
C ARG A 26 13.49 -14.71 -9.59
N SER A 27 13.65 -14.85 -8.27
CA SER A 27 12.68 -15.54 -7.42
C SER A 27 11.54 -14.63 -6.94
N GLN A 28 11.79 -13.33 -6.78
CA GLN A 28 10.83 -12.36 -6.24
C GLN A 28 10.37 -11.31 -7.27
N GLY A 29 10.95 -11.29 -8.47
CA GLY A 29 10.60 -10.33 -9.51
C GLY A 29 11.18 -8.93 -9.29
N PRO A 30 10.72 -7.91 -10.03
CA PRO A 30 11.21 -6.53 -9.96
C PRO A 30 10.80 -5.83 -8.65
N GLU A 31 9.96 -6.48 -7.82
CA GLU A 31 9.57 -6.02 -6.48
C GLU A 31 10.66 -6.22 -5.43
N THR A 32 11.84 -6.72 -5.82
CA THR A 32 12.94 -6.90 -4.87
C THR A 32 13.31 -5.61 -4.16
N PHE A 33 13.31 -5.66 -2.83
CA PHE A 33 13.82 -4.62 -1.96
C PHE A 33 15.27 -4.28 -2.31
N ASP A 34 15.65 -3.04 -2.01
CA ASP A 34 17.03 -2.64 -1.97
C ASP A 34 17.81 -3.59 -1.05
N GLN A 35 19.02 -3.95 -1.47
CA GLN A 35 19.88 -4.84 -0.71
C GLN A 35 21.18 -4.13 -0.40
N ALA A 36 21.65 -4.24 0.85
CA ALA A 36 23.02 -3.87 1.16
C ALA A 36 23.73 -4.92 1.99
N GLN A 37 25.05 -4.97 1.81
CA GLN A 37 25.94 -5.82 2.57
C GLN A 37 27.20 -5.04 2.95
N ALA A 38 27.76 -5.37 4.10
CA ALA A 38 29.05 -4.88 4.54
C ALA A 38 30.00 -6.05 4.79
N LEU A 39 31.21 -5.94 4.24
CA LEU A 39 32.30 -6.90 4.38
C LEU A 39 33.21 -6.45 5.51
N TYR A 40 33.50 -7.36 6.43
CA TYR A 40 34.42 -7.18 7.54
C TYR A 40 35.51 -8.26 7.52
N ARG A 41 36.65 -7.95 8.11
CA ARG A 41 37.68 -8.92 8.47
C ARG A 41 37.82 -8.95 9.99
N ASP A 42 37.73 -10.13 10.58
CA ASP A 42 38.04 -10.34 11.99
C ASP A 42 39.55 -10.16 12.21
N ALA A 43 39.94 -9.26 13.12
CA ALA A 43 41.36 -8.99 13.38
C ALA A 43 42.08 -10.13 14.11
N ALA A 44 41.35 -10.96 14.87
CA ALA A 44 41.92 -12.06 15.64
C ALA A 44 42.10 -13.33 14.80
N THR A 45 41.12 -13.67 13.95
CA THR A 45 41.15 -14.91 13.14
C THR A 45 41.57 -14.67 11.68
N GLY A 46 41.45 -13.44 11.19
CA GLY A 46 41.65 -13.10 9.78
C GLY A 46 40.48 -13.50 8.89
N GLU A 47 39.43 -14.13 9.44
CA GLU A 47 38.25 -14.57 8.70
C GLU A 47 37.41 -13.39 8.21
N VAL A 48 36.71 -13.60 7.11
CA VAL A 48 35.85 -12.59 6.49
C VAL A 48 34.40 -12.81 6.92
N VAL A 49 33.77 -11.75 7.41
CA VAL A 49 32.38 -11.75 7.87
C VAL A 49 31.56 -10.83 6.98
N VAL A 50 30.41 -11.31 6.49
CA VAL A 50 29.46 -10.52 5.71
C VAL A 50 28.23 -10.24 6.55
N VAL A 51 27.93 -8.96 6.77
CA VAL A 51 26.69 -8.52 7.40
C VAL A 51 25.72 -8.11 6.31
N ARG A 52 24.50 -8.67 6.35
CA ARG A 52 23.43 -8.35 5.40
C ARG A 52 22.43 -7.42 6.07
N ASP A 53 22.10 -6.33 5.40
CA ASP A 53 21.13 -5.36 5.89
C ASP A 53 19.81 -5.49 5.12
N ALA A 54 18.70 -5.40 5.87
CA ALA A 54 17.39 -5.21 5.29
C ALA A 54 17.10 -3.70 5.19
N PHE A 55 16.78 -3.22 4.00
CA PHE A 55 16.24 -1.88 3.83
C PHE A 55 14.72 -1.96 3.80
N PRO A 56 14.00 -1.18 4.61
CA PRO A 56 12.57 -1.02 4.39
C PRO A 56 12.40 -0.43 2.98
N GLY A 57 11.49 -0.99 2.18
CA GLY A 57 11.26 -0.63 0.77
C GLY A 57 10.66 0.77 0.57
N VAL A 58 11.21 1.79 1.23
CA VAL A 58 10.87 3.19 1.01
C VAL A 58 11.61 3.61 -0.25
N SER A 59 10.87 4.03 -1.29
CA SER A 59 11.49 4.64 -2.47
C SER A 59 12.40 5.77 -2.00
N PRO A 60 13.69 5.78 -2.40
CA PRO A 60 14.59 6.86 -2.09
C PRO A 60 13.99 8.14 -2.65
N ALA A 61 13.81 9.12 -1.77
CA ALA A 61 13.28 10.42 -2.14
C ALA A 61 14.44 11.37 -2.45
N GLY A 62 14.33 12.09 -3.55
CA GLY A 62 15.25 13.13 -3.96
C GLY A 62 16.39 12.62 -4.85
N PRO A 63 17.25 13.55 -5.27
CA PRO A 63 18.21 13.31 -6.34
C PRO A 63 19.31 12.34 -5.93
N VAL A 64 19.85 11.63 -6.91
CA VAL A 64 20.79 10.50 -6.74
C VAL A 64 22.04 10.87 -5.92
N GLU A 65 22.59 12.06 -6.09
CA GLU A 65 23.77 12.53 -5.37
C GLU A 65 23.48 12.72 -3.89
N ALA A 66 22.32 13.28 -3.55
CA ALA A 66 21.87 13.42 -2.17
C ALA A 66 21.58 12.06 -1.55
N PHE A 67 21.05 11.10 -2.32
CA PHE A 67 20.84 9.75 -1.85
C PHE A 67 22.16 9.03 -1.54
N ILE A 68 23.13 9.06 -2.45
CA ILE A 68 24.46 8.48 -2.26
C ILE A 68 25.14 9.10 -1.04
N GLU A 69 25.00 10.41 -0.85
CA GLU A 69 25.52 11.11 0.31
C GLU A 69 24.86 10.66 1.63
N ARG A 70 23.54 10.44 1.65
CA ARG A 70 22.86 9.86 2.81
C ARG A 70 23.34 8.44 3.12
N LEU A 71 23.52 7.60 2.09
CA LEU A 71 24.09 6.26 2.28
C LEU A 71 25.49 6.34 2.89
N ARG A 72 26.32 7.28 2.43
CA ARG A 72 27.66 7.54 2.99
C ARG A 72 27.58 7.95 4.46
N MET A 73 26.75 8.95 4.77
CA MET A 73 26.74 9.60 6.08
C MET A 73 26.06 8.80 7.18
N ALA A 74 24.95 8.12 6.86
CA ALA A 74 24.18 7.39 7.86
C ALA A 74 24.51 5.90 7.83
N TRP A 75 24.31 5.24 6.68
CA TRP A 75 24.39 3.78 6.60
C TRP A 75 25.84 3.28 6.72
N TRP A 76 26.73 3.75 5.84
CA TRP A 76 28.12 3.29 5.82
C TRP A 76 28.87 3.68 7.09
N ARG A 77 28.69 4.92 7.58
CA ARG A 77 29.27 5.39 8.85
C ARG A 77 28.91 4.47 10.02
N ALA A 78 27.63 4.11 10.16
CA ALA A 78 27.20 3.20 11.22
C ALA A 78 27.89 1.83 11.12
N ARG A 79 28.10 1.32 9.89
CA ARG A 79 28.77 0.04 9.66
C ARG A 79 30.27 0.10 9.96
N ARG A 80 30.93 1.25 9.76
CA ARG A 80 32.33 1.44 10.18
C ARG A 80 32.50 1.39 11.69
N GLN A 81 31.51 1.87 12.43
CA GLN A 81 31.48 1.87 13.89
C GLN A 81 30.98 0.56 14.50
N PHE A 82 30.49 -0.36 13.66
CA PHE A 82 30.00 -1.66 14.13
C PHE A 82 31.13 -2.48 14.76
N ARG A 83 31.00 -2.72 16.06
CA ARG A 83 31.85 -3.63 16.84
C ARG A 83 30.96 -4.83 17.18
N GLY A 84 31.05 -5.91 16.41
CA GLY A 84 30.38 -7.16 16.76
C GLY A 84 31.00 -7.80 18.02
N ASP A 85 30.70 -9.07 18.28
CA ASP A 85 31.30 -9.83 19.39
C ASP A 85 32.83 -10.03 19.27
N GLY A 86 33.46 -9.57 18.17
CA GLY A 86 34.90 -9.56 17.92
C GLY A 86 35.43 -8.23 17.36
N GLU A 87 36.75 -8.11 17.20
CA GLU A 87 37.41 -6.94 16.58
C GLU A 87 37.24 -6.95 15.06
N LEU A 88 36.01 -6.67 14.59
CA LEU A 88 35.70 -6.59 13.17
C LEU A 88 36.24 -5.29 12.56
N ARG A 89 37.08 -5.42 11.53
CA ARG A 89 37.58 -4.33 10.69
C ARG A 89 36.76 -4.24 9.41
N PRO A 90 36.05 -3.12 9.13
CA PRO A 90 35.29 -2.97 7.87
C PRO A 90 36.25 -2.92 6.67
N LEU A 91 35.86 -3.56 5.56
CA LEU A 91 36.58 -3.54 4.28
C LEU A 91 35.81 -2.77 3.21
N ALA A 92 34.53 -3.09 3.01
CA ALA A 92 33.68 -2.43 2.02
C ALA A 92 32.19 -2.55 2.35
N GLY A 93 31.39 -1.65 1.79
CA GLY A 93 29.94 -1.70 1.81
C GLY A 93 29.39 -1.65 0.38
N LEU A 94 28.45 -2.53 0.07
CA LEU A 94 27.74 -2.59 -1.21
C LEU A 94 26.26 -2.33 -0.99
N TYR A 95 25.69 -1.39 -1.73
CA TYR A 95 24.24 -1.16 -1.82
C TYR A 95 23.79 -1.40 -3.26
N ALA A 96 22.65 -2.05 -3.47
CA ALA A 96 22.05 -2.28 -4.78
C ALA A 96 20.56 -1.94 -4.78
N ARG A 97 20.14 -1.27 -5.85
CA ARG A 97 18.74 -0.97 -6.17
C ARG A 97 18.43 -1.47 -7.58
N PHE A 98 17.33 -2.19 -7.72
CA PHE A 98 16.84 -2.57 -9.05
C PHE A 98 16.08 -1.40 -9.67
N LEU A 99 16.42 -1.04 -10.90
CA LEU A 99 15.75 -0.03 -11.70
C LEU A 99 14.90 -0.76 -12.76
N PRO A 100 13.62 -0.99 -12.49
CA PRO A 100 12.77 -1.80 -13.37
C PRO A 100 12.51 -1.13 -14.72
N GLU A 101 12.60 0.20 -14.81
CA GLU A 101 12.45 0.98 -16.05
C GLU A 101 13.47 0.58 -17.13
N VAL A 102 14.64 0.12 -16.71
CA VAL A 102 15.80 -0.21 -17.56
C VAL A 102 16.34 -1.63 -17.33
N GLY A 103 15.72 -2.39 -16.43
CA GLY A 103 15.94 -3.82 -16.22
C GLY A 103 17.32 -4.19 -15.66
N PHE A 104 17.90 -3.37 -14.79
CA PHE A 104 19.21 -3.66 -14.18
C PHE A 104 19.33 -3.16 -12.73
N ASP A 105 20.31 -3.66 -11.99
CA ASP A 105 20.68 -3.12 -10.66
C ASP A 105 21.72 -2.01 -10.77
N TYR A 106 21.45 -0.88 -10.12
CA TYR A 106 22.44 0.15 -9.82
C TYR A 106 23.08 -0.15 -8.46
N VAL A 107 24.40 -0.37 -8.47
CA VAL A 107 25.18 -0.77 -7.30
C VAL A 107 26.16 0.34 -6.92
N VAL A 108 26.23 0.68 -5.63
CA VAL A 108 27.16 1.67 -5.06
C VAL A 108 28.11 0.96 -4.09
N GLU A 109 29.42 1.14 -4.24
CA GLU A 109 30.44 0.63 -3.28
C GLU A 109 31.10 1.77 -2.54
N PHE A 110 31.22 1.56 -1.24
CA PHE A 110 32.08 2.33 -0.36
C PHE A 110 33.23 1.44 0.08
N ARG A 111 34.47 1.96 0.06
CA ARG A 111 35.61 1.28 0.68
C ARG A 111 35.90 1.88 2.04
N ALA A 112 36.31 1.03 2.97
CA ALA A 112 36.87 1.49 4.22
C ALA A 112 38.28 2.03 3.95
N ASP A 113 38.55 3.25 4.40
CA ASP A 113 39.93 3.72 4.53
C ASP A 113 40.50 3.22 5.86
N PRO A 114 41.48 2.30 5.86
CA PRO A 114 42.10 1.81 7.08
C PRO A 114 42.90 2.88 7.84
N ALA A 115 43.27 4.00 7.19
CA ALA A 115 44.07 5.08 7.76
C ALA A 115 43.23 6.20 8.42
N ALA A 116 41.91 6.19 8.25
CA ALA A 116 41.02 7.25 8.75
C ALA A 116 40.01 6.71 9.80
N PRO A 117 40.46 6.26 10.99
CA PRO A 117 39.57 5.68 11.99
C PRO A 117 38.51 6.66 12.53
N ASP A 118 38.78 7.98 12.53
CA ASP A 118 37.93 9.00 13.17
C ASP A 118 37.71 10.30 12.37
N ALA A 119 37.90 10.31 11.04
CA ALA A 119 37.67 11.53 10.26
C ALA A 119 36.34 11.50 9.52
N ASP A 120 35.43 12.39 9.95
CA ASP A 120 34.35 12.93 9.11
C ASP A 120 34.92 13.29 7.70
N ASP A 121 34.17 12.93 6.65
CA ASP A 121 34.24 13.48 5.28
C ASP A 121 35.03 12.85 4.10
N HIS A 122 35.78 11.74 4.20
CA HIS A 122 36.61 11.32 3.06
C HIS A 122 36.30 10.00 2.33
N ALA A 123 35.33 9.18 2.76
CA ALA A 123 34.97 7.98 2.00
C ALA A 123 33.79 8.26 1.04
N GLY A 124 34.02 9.00 -0.05
CA GLY A 124 33.05 9.09 -1.15
C GLY A 124 32.75 7.70 -1.76
N PRO A 125 31.66 7.54 -2.53
CA PRO A 125 31.43 6.32 -3.30
C PRO A 125 32.66 6.06 -4.17
N VAL A 126 33.28 4.90 -4.00
CA VAL A 126 34.52 4.57 -4.71
C VAL A 126 34.22 4.16 -6.14
N CYS A 127 33.05 3.54 -6.34
CA CYS A 127 32.63 3.04 -7.63
C CYS A 127 31.13 2.79 -7.65
N CYS A 128 30.55 2.95 -8.83
CA CYS A 128 29.18 2.54 -9.12
C CYS A 128 29.20 1.47 -10.22
N TRP A 129 28.18 0.62 -10.27
CA TRP A 129 28.00 -0.35 -11.35
C TRP A 129 26.57 -0.41 -11.81
N ARG A 130 26.43 -0.68 -13.10
CA ARG A 130 25.22 -1.23 -13.70
C ARG A 130 25.38 -2.74 -13.82
N VAL A 131 24.47 -3.52 -13.23
CA VAL A 131 24.49 -4.98 -13.27
C VAL A 131 23.23 -5.50 -13.95
N ASP A 132 23.36 -6.10 -15.12
CA ASP A 132 22.21 -6.64 -15.86
C ASP A 132 21.67 -7.96 -15.24
N ALA A 133 20.52 -8.43 -15.71
CA ALA A 133 19.88 -9.68 -15.27
C ALA A 133 20.74 -10.96 -15.47
N ARG A 134 21.80 -10.87 -16.27
CA ARG A 134 22.79 -11.96 -16.50
C ARG A 134 23.95 -11.89 -15.49
N GLY A 135 23.98 -10.87 -14.64
CA GLY A 135 25.04 -10.60 -13.67
C GLY A 135 26.25 -9.87 -14.27
N ARG A 136 26.15 -9.37 -15.51
CA ARG A 136 27.25 -8.63 -16.14
C ARG A 136 27.30 -7.22 -15.55
N ALA A 137 28.45 -6.88 -14.95
CA ALA A 137 28.67 -5.59 -14.34
C ALA A 137 29.46 -4.65 -15.25
N THR A 138 28.93 -3.46 -15.48
CA THR A 138 29.62 -2.34 -16.15
C THR A 138 29.91 -1.28 -15.11
N LYS A 139 31.18 -0.89 -14.98
CA LYS A 139 31.60 0.16 -14.06
C LYS A 139 31.11 1.53 -14.55
N LEU A 140 30.51 2.29 -13.65
CA LEU A 140 30.06 3.66 -13.83
C LEU A 140 30.85 4.58 -12.90
N ARG A 141 30.96 5.86 -13.28
CA ARG A 141 31.36 6.90 -12.34
C ARG A 141 30.17 7.27 -11.45
N PRO A 142 30.39 7.73 -10.22
CA PRO A 142 29.32 8.33 -9.43
C PRO A 142 28.71 9.53 -10.17
N PRO A 143 27.36 9.61 -10.30
CA PRO A 143 26.70 10.74 -10.95
C PRO A 143 26.88 12.03 -10.16
N ALA A 144 27.10 13.15 -10.84
CA ALA A 144 27.12 14.47 -10.21
C ALA A 144 25.72 15.00 -9.89
N ASP A 145 24.73 14.64 -10.73
CA ASP A 145 23.33 14.99 -10.58
C ASP A 145 22.42 13.96 -11.26
N GLU A 146 21.11 14.20 -11.15
CA GLU A 146 20.05 13.36 -11.70
C GLU A 146 20.07 13.27 -13.23
N GLY A 147 20.50 14.32 -13.92
CA GLY A 147 20.62 14.34 -15.39
C GLY A 147 21.77 13.49 -15.88
N GLU A 148 22.92 13.58 -15.22
CA GLU A 148 24.06 12.72 -15.53
C GLU A 148 23.75 11.25 -15.28
N PHE A 149 22.98 10.96 -14.23
CA PHE A 149 22.49 9.61 -14.00
C PHE A 149 21.59 9.13 -15.14
N HIS A 150 20.66 9.97 -15.61
CA HIS A 150 19.82 9.68 -16.77
C HIS A 150 20.65 9.38 -18.02
N ASP A 151 21.64 10.21 -18.34
CA ASP A 151 22.53 9.99 -19.49
C ASP A 151 23.29 8.66 -19.41
N MET A 152 23.70 8.24 -18.21
CA MET A 152 24.44 6.99 -18.01
C MET A 152 23.56 5.74 -18.02
N THR A 153 22.29 5.87 -17.61
CA THR A 153 21.43 4.73 -17.29
C THR A 153 20.23 4.57 -18.22
N GLY A 154 19.78 5.65 -18.84
CA GLY A 154 18.56 5.73 -19.64
C GLY A 154 17.29 5.94 -18.82
N THR A 155 17.38 6.22 -17.52
CA THR A 155 16.24 6.55 -16.66
C THR A 155 16.67 7.41 -15.46
N PHE A 156 15.70 7.91 -14.69
CA PHE A 156 15.97 8.66 -13.48
C PHE A 156 16.08 7.74 -12.27
N PHE A 157 16.91 8.11 -11.29
CA PHE A 157 16.99 7.42 -10.01
C PHE A 157 15.72 7.69 -9.18
N ASP A 158 15.24 8.94 -9.21
CA ASP A 158 13.94 9.41 -8.73
C ASP A 158 13.32 10.32 -9.80
N LEU A 159 12.17 9.92 -10.37
CA LEU A 159 11.53 10.72 -11.42
C LEU A 159 11.13 12.13 -10.95
N ARG A 160 10.78 12.32 -9.67
CA ARG A 160 10.45 13.64 -9.14
C ARG A 160 11.67 14.56 -9.15
N ALA A 161 12.86 14.03 -8.89
CA ALA A 161 14.11 14.74 -9.09
C ALA A 161 14.39 14.99 -10.58
N GLY A 162 14.09 14.01 -11.43
CA GLY A 162 14.17 14.13 -12.90
C GLY A 162 13.34 15.29 -13.46
N TRP A 163 12.12 15.47 -12.96
CA TRP A 163 11.28 16.62 -13.32
C TRP A 163 11.92 17.95 -12.94
N ARG A 164 12.49 18.08 -11.74
CA ARG A 164 13.17 19.32 -11.30
C ARG A 164 14.37 19.62 -12.18
N TRP A 165 15.18 18.60 -12.47
CA TRP A 165 16.30 18.72 -13.40
C TRP A 165 15.83 19.18 -14.78
N LEU A 166 14.76 18.58 -15.31
CA LEU A 166 14.26 18.87 -16.65
C LEU A 166 13.73 20.31 -16.76
N VAL A 167 13.03 20.80 -15.72
CA VAL A 167 12.62 22.21 -15.64
C VAL A 167 13.82 23.14 -15.55
N ALA A 168 14.84 22.80 -14.76
CA ALA A 168 16.07 23.60 -14.67
C ALA A 168 16.81 23.64 -16.01
N ALA A 169 16.92 22.51 -16.71
CA ALA A 169 17.53 22.39 -18.02
C ALA A 169 16.79 23.25 -19.07
N HIS A 170 15.45 23.15 -19.11
CA HIS A 170 14.60 24.00 -19.94
C HIS A 170 14.87 25.49 -19.68
N ARG A 171 14.86 25.91 -18.42
CA ARG A 171 15.05 27.32 -18.04
C ARG A 171 16.45 27.84 -18.37
N ALA A 172 17.47 27.00 -18.28
CA ALA A 172 18.84 27.37 -18.59
C ALA A 172 19.06 27.53 -20.11
N ALA A 173 18.48 26.63 -20.91
CA ALA A 173 18.62 26.65 -22.37
C ALA A 173 17.61 27.59 -23.06
N GLY A 174 16.45 27.84 -22.46
CA GLY A 174 15.33 28.53 -23.09
C GLY A 174 14.62 27.73 -24.17
N GLU A 175 14.87 26.42 -24.24
CA GLU A 175 14.42 25.51 -25.32
C GLU A 175 13.67 24.30 -24.77
N LEU A 176 12.89 23.63 -25.61
CA LEU A 176 12.19 22.39 -25.28
C LEU A 176 13.15 21.35 -24.67
N ALA A 177 12.86 20.89 -23.46
CA ALA A 177 13.55 19.79 -22.81
C ALA A 177 12.62 18.57 -22.74
N VAL A 178 13.09 17.41 -23.21
CA VAL A 178 12.34 16.15 -23.20
C VAL A 178 13.26 15.03 -22.74
N ALA A 179 12.73 14.12 -21.92
CA ALA A 179 13.42 12.92 -21.50
C ALA A 179 12.49 11.71 -21.60
N GLU A 180 13.01 10.60 -22.13
CA GLU A 180 12.38 9.30 -21.99
C GLU A 180 12.67 8.76 -20.58
N VAL A 181 11.61 8.46 -19.84
CA VAL A 181 11.69 7.90 -18.48
C VAL A 181 11.80 6.38 -18.54
N GLN A 182 10.96 5.79 -19.39
CA GLN A 182 10.88 4.38 -19.71
C GLN A 182 10.21 4.25 -21.08
N ALA A 183 10.23 3.04 -21.66
CA ALA A 183 9.55 2.80 -22.92
C ALA A 183 8.07 3.19 -22.85
N GLY A 184 7.62 4.03 -23.78
CA GLY A 184 6.23 4.50 -23.86
C GLY A 184 5.88 5.64 -22.89
N TYR A 185 6.87 6.22 -22.19
CA TYR A 185 6.63 7.33 -21.26
C TYR A 185 7.72 8.41 -21.37
N LEU A 186 7.33 9.56 -21.91
CA LEU A 186 8.15 10.76 -22.02
C LEU A 186 7.64 11.84 -21.08
N ILE A 187 8.56 12.60 -20.50
CA ILE A 187 8.26 13.84 -19.78
C ILE A 187 8.93 15.02 -20.50
N GLY A 188 8.33 16.19 -20.42
CA GLY A 188 8.90 17.37 -21.04
C GLY A 188 8.46 18.68 -20.41
N ALA A 189 9.28 19.70 -20.68
CA ALA A 189 9.06 21.08 -20.28
C ALA A 189 9.39 21.98 -21.46
N ARG A 190 8.51 22.95 -21.68
CA ARG A 190 8.69 23.96 -22.73
C ARG A 190 8.28 25.34 -22.23
N ALA A 191 8.60 26.35 -23.03
CA ALA A 191 8.17 27.71 -22.75
C ALA A 191 6.65 27.78 -22.79
N GLY A 192 6.07 28.33 -21.73
CA GLY A 192 4.64 28.58 -21.64
C GLY A 192 4.26 29.96 -22.18
N VAL A 193 2.97 30.14 -22.42
CA VAL A 193 2.38 31.44 -22.76
C VAL A 193 1.47 31.87 -21.61
N PRO A 194 1.88 32.84 -20.76
CA PRO A 194 1.07 33.26 -19.63
C PRO A 194 -0.34 33.71 -20.05
N GLY A 195 -1.35 33.11 -19.44
CA GLY A 195 -2.77 33.38 -19.72
C GLY A 195 -3.37 32.60 -20.90
N ASP A 196 -2.61 31.74 -21.56
CA ASP A 196 -3.13 30.82 -22.57
C ASP A 196 -4.00 29.73 -21.89
N PRO A 197 -5.29 29.61 -22.26
CA PRO A 197 -6.19 28.64 -21.65
C PRO A 197 -6.05 27.22 -22.23
N ASP A 198 -5.32 27.00 -23.32
CA ASP A 198 -5.21 25.63 -23.87
C ASP A 198 -3.86 25.36 -24.56
N PRO A 199 -2.82 25.02 -23.76
CA PRO A 199 -1.51 24.64 -24.27
C PRO A 199 -1.51 23.51 -25.31
N ALA A 200 -2.48 22.59 -25.25
CA ALA A 200 -2.53 21.42 -26.12
C ALA A 200 -2.97 21.78 -27.54
N SER A 201 -3.75 22.85 -27.70
CA SER A 201 -4.21 23.34 -29.00
C SER A 201 -3.14 24.10 -29.80
N ARG A 202 -2.01 24.46 -29.18
CA ARG A 202 -0.99 25.30 -29.79
C ARG A 202 -0.12 24.50 -30.77
N GLU A 203 -0.04 24.98 -32.00
CA GLU A 203 0.94 24.50 -32.97
C GLU A 203 2.36 24.77 -32.45
N ASP A 204 3.10 23.70 -32.18
CA ASP A 204 4.48 23.76 -31.70
C ASP A 204 5.35 22.87 -32.60
N PRO A 205 6.02 23.44 -33.61
CA PRO A 205 6.86 22.68 -34.53
C PRO A 205 8.04 22.00 -33.83
N ALA A 206 8.55 22.57 -32.73
CA ALA A 206 9.66 21.99 -31.98
C ALA A 206 9.18 20.76 -31.20
N LEU A 207 8.02 20.85 -30.55
CA LEU A 207 7.35 19.70 -29.95
C LEU A 207 7.04 18.67 -31.04
N ALA A 208 6.35 19.03 -32.11
CA ALA A 208 6.00 18.11 -33.20
C ALA A 208 7.23 17.40 -33.79
N ALA A 209 8.34 18.10 -33.99
CA ALA A 209 9.60 17.51 -34.46
C ALA A 209 10.22 16.57 -33.42
N ALA A 210 10.23 16.96 -32.14
CA ALA A 210 10.67 16.08 -31.05
C ALA A 210 9.80 14.82 -31.01
N LEU A 211 8.48 14.95 -31.01
CA LEU A 211 7.52 13.84 -30.99
C LEU A 211 7.65 12.94 -32.22
N SER A 212 7.88 13.51 -33.40
CA SER A 212 8.11 12.76 -34.65
C SER A 212 9.33 11.86 -34.58
N ALA A 213 10.35 12.21 -33.77
CA ALA A 213 11.51 11.35 -33.55
C ALA A 213 11.18 10.09 -32.72
N TRP A 214 10.08 10.13 -31.95
CA TRP A 214 9.60 9.07 -31.06
C TRP A 214 8.37 8.31 -31.60
N ASP A 215 7.78 8.78 -32.70
CA ASP A 215 6.52 8.36 -33.33
C ASP A 215 6.39 6.84 -33.62
N ARG A 216 7.52 6.11 -33.66
CA ARG A 216 7.50 4.65 -33.85
C ARG A 216 6.85 3.85 -32.71
N ARG A 217 6.54 4.49 -31.56
CA ARG A 217 6.12 3.79 -30.34
C ARG A 217 4.62 3.87 -30.03
N GLY A 218 3.81 4.60 -30.81
CA GLY A 218 2.34 4.56 -30.66
C GLY A 218 1.79 5.31 -29.44
N TYR A 219 2.41 6.42 -29.02
CA TYR A 219 1.88 7.29 -27.96
C TYR A 219 0.44 7.73 -28.28
N ASP A 220 -0.47 7.57 -27.32
CA ASP A 220 -1.90 7.82 -27.49
C ASP A 220 -2.45 8.88 -26.53
N ALA A 221 -1.64 9.35 -25.57
CA ALA A 221 -1.99 10.40 -24.63
C ALA A 221 -0.94 11.51 -24.55
N LEU A 222 -1.38 12.77 -24.65
CA LEU A 222 -0.62 13.98 -24.37
C LEU A 222 -1.31 14.75 -23.25
N GLU A 223 -0.68 14.85 -22.09
CA GLU A 223 -1.26 15.50 -20.91
C GLU A 223 -0.39 16.66 -20.43
N PHE A 224 -1.04 17.80 -20.17
CA PHE A 224 -0.39 18.97 -19.56
C PHE A 224 -0.69 19.01 -18.07
N LEU A 225 0.36 18.98 -17.24
CA LEU A 225 0.20 18.77 -15.79
C LEU A 225 -0.43 19.96 -15.06
N ALA A 226 -0.40 21.15 -15.66
CA ALA A 226 -0.94 22.41 -15.12
C ALA A 226 -1.96 23.10 -16.05
N GLY A 227 -2.55 22.37 -17.00
CA GLY A 227 -3.61 22.92 -17.86
C GLY A 227 -4.95 23.09 -17.13
N PRO A 228 -5.93 23.83 -17.70
CA PRO A 228 -7.22 24.05 -17.05
C PRO A 228 -8.09 22.78 -16.90
N VAL A 229 -7.78 21.71 -17.63
CA VAL A 229 -8.38 20.39 -17.41
C VAL A 229 -7.81 19.73 -16.15
N ALA A 230 -6.54 20.01 -15.79
CA ALA A 230 -5.89 19.43 -14.60
C ALA A 230 -6.60 19.82 -13.30
N GLU A 231 -7.17 21.03 -13.23
CA GLU A 231 -7.97 21.48 -12.09
C GLU A 231 -9.26 20.68 -11.91
N ARG A 232 -9.80 20.08 -12.99
CA ARG A 232 -11.04 19.30 -12.97
C ARG A 232 -10.84 17.88 -12.45
N TYR A 233 -9.60 17.40 -12.35
CA TYR A 233 -9.32 16.05 -11.87
C TYR A 233 -9.56 15.91 -10.35
N PRO A 234 -10.20 14.81 -9.88
CA PRO A 234 -10.59 14.65 -8.48
C PRO A 234 -9.44 14.25 -7.52
N PHE A 235 -8.18 14.40 -7.92
CA PHE A 235 -6.99 14.12 -7.10
C PHE A 235 -6.20 15.41 -6.76
N PRO A 236 -6.62 16.20 -5.75
CA PRO A 236 -5.95 17.45 -5.41
C PRO A 236 -4.54 17.26 -4.83
N GLY A 237 -4.24 16.08 -4.23
CA GLY A 237 -2.93 15.76 -3.67
C GLY A 237 -2.00 15.01 -4.64
N GLU A 238 -0.69 15.14 -4.44
CA GLU A 238 0.42 14.64 -5.26
C GLU A 238 0.55 15.26 -6.67
N ARG A 239 0.14 16.52 -6.84
CA ARG A 239 0.34 17.26 -8.11
C ARG A 239 1.74 17.86 -8.20
N TYR A 240 2.07 18.45 -9.36
CA TYR A 240 3.36 19.08 -9.63
C TYR A 240 3.84 20.02 -8.51
N GLY A 241 2.96 20.81 -7.90
CA GLY A 241 3.33 21.70 -6.80
C GLY A 241 3.80 21.01 -5.51
N GLU A 242 3.48 19.74 -5.30
CA GLU A 242 3.92 18.98 -4.11
C GLU A 242 5.30 18.34 -4.27
N TRP A 243 5.75 18.12 -5.50
CA TRP A 243 7.00 17.43 -5.78
C TRP A 243 8.02 18.26 -6.57
N LEU A 244 7.64 19.38 -7.17
CA LEU A 244 8.57 20.39 -7.66
C LEU A 244 9.09 21.29 -6.53
N ASP A 245 10.20 21.96 -6.77
CA ASP A 245 10.66 23.02 -5.88
C ASP A 245 9.86 24.32 -6.10
N GLU A 246 9.89 25.21 -5.11
CA GLU A 246 9.13 26.47 -5.16
C GLU A 246 9.43 27.32 -6.41
N PRO A 247 10.70 27.47 -6.87
CA PRO A 247 11.00 28.21 -8.09
C PRO A 247 10.43 27.57 -9.37
N ALA A 248 10.39 26.24 -9.48
CA ALA A 248 9.78 25.55 -10.61
C ALA A 248 8.25 25.62 -10.55
N THR A 249 7.67 25.38 -9.37
CA THR A 249 6.22 25.49 -9.14
C THR A 249 5.69 26.86 -9.52
N ALA A 250 6.34 27.93 -9.04
CA ALA A 250 5.93 29.30 -9.36
C ALA A 250 5.99 29.61 -10.86
N ALA A 251 6.99 29.08 -11.58
CA ALA A 251 7.10 29.27 -13.03
C ALA A 251 6.00 28.54 -13.81
N VAL A 252 5.59 27.36 -13.33
CA VAL A 252 4.49 26.59 -13.91
C VAL A 252 3.15 27.27 -13.62
N GLU A 253 2.90 27.70 -12.39
CA GLU A 253 1.68 28.42 -11.99
C GLU A 253 1.53 29.76 -12.73
N ALA A 254 2.63 30.45 -12.99
CA ALA A 254 2.62 31.69 -13.79
C ALA A 254 2.42 31.45 -15.30
N GLY A 255 2.33 30.19 -15.75
CA GLY A 255 2.25 29.84 -17.17
C GLY A 255 3.52 30.16 -17.97
N GLN A 256 4.66 30.35 -17.28
CA GLN A 256 5.96 30.61 -17.93
C GLN A 256 6.63 29.31 -18.39
N THR A 257 6.37 28.21 -17.69
CA THR A 257 6.81 26.87 -18.06
C THR A 257 5.59 25.97 -18.18
N GLU A 258 5.47 25.25 -19.28
CA GLU A 258 4.45 24.21 -19.46
C GLU A 258 5.10 22.84 -19.31
N LEU A 259 4.54 22.02 -18.41
CA LEU A 259 4.94 20.63 -18.21
C LEU A 259 3.98 19.71 -18.93
N PHE A 260 4.52 18.74 -19.66
CA PHE A 260 3.71 17.79 -20.38
C PHE A 260 4.27 16.37 -20.29
N VAL A 261 3.38 15.41 -20.48
CA VAL A 261 3.66 13.98 -20.55
C VAL A 261 3.17 13.48 -21.89
N LEU A 262 3.99 12.68 -22.58
CA LEU A 262 3.49 11.76 -23.59
C LEU A 262 3.53 10.34 -23.06
N ALA A 263 2.40 9.67 -23.18
CA ALA A 263 2.18 8.33 -22.67
C ALA A 263 1.59 7.43 -23.75
N ASP A 264 2.01 6.17 -23.73
CA ASP A 264 1.37 5.05 -24.40
C ASP A 264 0.61 4.25 -23.33
N SER A 265 -0.72 4.24 -23.43
CA SER A 265 -1.58 3.52 -22.50
C SER A 265 -1.32 2.00 -22.54
N THR A 266 -0.88 1.45 -23.68
CA THR A 266 -0.49 0.04 -23.81
C THR A 266 0.72 -0.27 -22.95
N ALA A 267 1.75 0.57 -22.98
CA ALA A 267 2.93 0.41 -22.13
C ALA A 267 2.59 0.50 -20.62
N PHE A 268 1.60 1.30 -20.24
CA PHE A 268 1.09 1.31 -18.87
C PHE A 268 0.38 0.00 -18.51
N ILE A 269 -0.45 -0.54 -19.40
CA ILE A 269 -1.10 -1.85 -19.23
C ILE A 269 -0.06 -2.97 -19.14
N ASP A 270 0.99 -2.93 -19.96
CA ASP A 270 2.10 -3.89 -19.91
C ASP A 270 2.78 -3.89 -18.53
N CYS A 271 2.96 -2.71 -17.91
CA CYS A 271 3.46 -2.62 -16.54
C CYS A 271 2.50 -3.27 -15.52
N VAL A 272 1.17 -3.23 -15.76
CA VAL A 272 0.19 -3.97 -14.93
C VAL A 272 0.27 -5.47 -15.20
N GLN A 273 0.45 -5.86 -16.46
CA GLN A 273 0.59 -7.26 -16.87
C GLN A 273 1.82 -7.90 -16.23
N ASP A 274 2.96 -7.21 -16.23
CA ASP A 274 4.20 -7.65 -15.57
C ASP A 274 3.99 -7.85 -14.07
N LEU A 275 3.28 -6.92 -13.42
CA LEU A 275 2.91 -7.03 -12.00
C LEU A 275 2.02 -8.25 -11.72
N CYS A 276 1.11 -8.58 -12.64
CA CYS A 276 0.25 -9.76 -12.55
C CYS A 276 1.00 -11.07 -12.82
N GLY A 277 1.96 -11.06 -13.75
CA GLY A 277 2.68 -12.25 -14.23
C GLY A 277 3.41 -13.01 -13.12
N HIS A 278 4.01 -12.29 -12.16
CA HIS A 278 4.69 -12.90 -11.02
C HIS A 278 3.77 -13.70 -10.09
N ARG A 279 2.47 -13.43 -10.13
CA ARG A 279 1.46 -14.03 -9.25
C ARG A 279 0.47 -14.89 -10.03
N GLU A 280 0.76 -15.19 -11.30
CA GLU A 280 -0.13 -16.00 -12.15
C GLU A 280 -1.57 -15.45 -12.17
N ILE A 281 -1.70 -14.13 -12.23
CA ILE A 281 -2.99 -13.45 -12.39
C ILE A 281 -3.16 -13.13 -13.87
N ASP A 282 -4.30 -13.56 -14.43
CA ASP A 282 -4.68 -13.21 -15.78
C ASP A 282 -5.25 -11.78 -15.79
N LEU A 283 -4.85 -11.00 -16.79
CA LEU A 283 -5.31 -9.63 -16.99
C LEU A 283 -5.96 -9.54 -18.37
N ALA A 284 -7.13 -8.92 -18.42
CA ALA A 284 -7.82 -8.63 -19.67
C ALA A 284 -8.35 -7.20 -19.66
N LEU A 285 -8.40 -6.59 -20.84
CA LEU A 285 -9.15 -5.36 -21.04
C LEU A 285 -10.63 -5.68 -21.17
N GLY A 286 -11.46 -4.99 -20.41
CA GLY A 286 -12.92 -5.05 -20.46
C GLY A 286 -13.53 -3.66 -20.38
N GLY A 287 -14.85 -3.61 -20.21
CA GLY A 287 -15.60 -2.35 -20.30
C GLY A 287 -15.94 -1.98 -21.74
N ASP A 288 -16.49 -0.79 -21.93
CA ASP A 288 -16.70 -0.16 -23.24
C ASP A 288 -15.62 0.91 -23.49
N GLU A 289 -15.68 1.59 -24.65
CA GLU A 289 -14.72 2.64 -25.00
C GLU A 289 -14.76 3.84 -24.04
N ASP A 290 -15.90 4.09 -23.37
CA ASP A 290 -16.11 5.24 -22.49
C ASP A 290 -15.73 4.95 -21.02
N ASP A 291 -15.81 3.69 -20.57
CA ASP A 291 -15.35 3.19 -19.26
C ASP A 291 -14.42 1.97 -19.46
N PRO A 292 -13.17 2.15 -19.91
CA PRO A 292 -12.23 1.05 -20.04
C PRO A 292 -11.84 0.52 -18.66
N ARG A 293 -11.86 -0.81 -18.52
CA ARG A 293 -11.61 -1.50 -17.25
C ARG A 293 -10.54 -2.58 -17.42
N LEU A 294 -9.75 -2.76 -16.38
CA LEU A 294 -8.87 -3.90 -16.24
C LEU A 294 -9.59 -4.99 -15.43
N VAL A 295 -9.69 -6.17 -16.02
CA VAL A 295 -10.27 -7.37 -15.42
C VAL A 295 -9.12 -8.28 -14.98
N PHE A 296 -8.99 -8.45 -13.67
CA PHE A 296 -8.02 -9.33 -13.05
C PHE A 296 -8.71 -10.65 -12.69
N SER A 297 -8.15 -11.78 -13.06
CA SER A 297 -8.70 -13.10 -12.73
C SER A 297 -7.64 -14.08 -12.24
N LYS A 298 -8.02 -14.87 -11.23
CA LYS A 298 -7.20 -15.99 -10.73
C LYS A 298 -8.10 -17.13 -10.26
N GLY A 299 -8.06 -18.25 -10.97
CA GLY A 299 -9.00 -19.36 -10.72
C GLY A 299 -10.46 -18.89 -10.89
N PRO A 300 -11.35 -19.12 -9.91
CA PRO A 300 -12.74 -18.68 -10.01
C PRO A 300 -12.95 -17.22 -9.56
N LEU A 301 -11.90 -16.53 -9.12
CA LEU A 301 -11.97 -15.16 -8.61
C LEU A 301 -11.73 -14.16 -9.73
N ARG A 302 -12.47 -13.04 -9.67
CA ARG A 302 -12.40 -11.95 -10.64
C ARG A 302 -12.64 -10.59 -9.97
N VAL A 303 -11.85 -9.59 -10.39
CA VAL A 303 -12.00 -8.20 -9.96
C VAL A 303 -11.89 -7.26 -11.15
N ASP A 304 -12.82 -6.31 -11.23
CA ASP A 304 -12.82 -5.29 -12.27
C ASP A 304 -12.40 -3.94 -11.67
N ARG A 305 -11.44 -3.26 -12.28
CA ARG A 305 -10.97 -1.92 -11.87
C ARG A 305 -10.98 -0.93 -13.04
N PRO A 306 -11.33 0.34 -12.81
CA PRO A 306 -11.24 1.36 -13.85
C PRO A 306 -9.78 1.58 -14.28
N LEU A 307 -9.53 1.76 -15.57
CA LEU A 307 -8.19 2.03 -16.12
C LEU A 307 -7.87 3.53 -16.12
N SER A 308 -8.82 4.37 -16.56
CA SER A 308 -8.57 5.78 -16.88
C SER A 308 -8.09 6.58 -15.67
N TYR A 309 -8.71 6.39 -14.49
CA TYR A 309 -8.32 7.12 -13.29
C TYR A 309 -6.90 6.77 -12.81
N PRO A 310 -6.52 5.48 -12.60
CA PRO A 310 -5.15 5.13 -12.26
C PRO A 310 -4.11 5.58 -13.27
N PHE A 311 -4.40 5.45 -14.57
CA PHE A 311 -3.51 5.88 -15.65
C PHE A 311 -3.25 7.39 -15.56
N LEU A 312 -4.30 8.22 -15.63
CA LEU A 312 -4.16 9.68 -15.55
C LEU A 312 -3.48 10.10 -14.25
N ARG A 313 -3.89 9.51 -13.11
CA ARG A 313 -3.28 9.85 -11.83
C ARG A 313 -1.79 9.52 -11.79
N ALA A 314 -1.35 8.41 -12.41
CA ALA A 314 0.07 8.09 -12.49
C ALA A 314 0.88 9.21 -13.17
N LEU A 315 0.38 9.76 -14.28
CA LEU A 315 1.03 10.85 -15.02
C LEU A 315 1.22 12.11 -14.16
N HIS A 316 0.25 12.42 -13.29
CA HIS A 316 0.28 13.62 -12.45
C HIS A 316 1.10 13.48 -11.15
N THR A 317 1.36 12.24 -10.70
CA THR A 317 2.06 11.99 -9.43
C THR A 317 3.58 12.20 -9.48
N GLY A 318 4.13 12.47 -10.66
CA GLY A 318 5.58 12.58 -10.89
C GLY A 318 6.31 11.24 -10.73
N ARG A 319 5.63 10.12 -10.96
CA ARG A 319 6.15 8.74 -10.80
C ARG A 319 6.23 8.03 -12.15
N THR A 320 7.04 6.97 -12.22
CA THR A 320 7.13 6.09 -13.40
C THR A 320 5.83 5.29 -13.59
N PHE A 321 5.59 4.68 -14.76
CA PHE A 321 4.43 3.78 -14.90
C PHE A 321 4.54 2.61 -13.93
N ILE A 322 5.75 2.07 -13.75
CA ILE A 322 5.99 0.94 -12.85
C ILE A 322 5.66 1.30 -11.40
N GLU A 323 6.05 2.49 -10.95
CA GLU A 323 5.67 2.97 -9.61
C GLU A 323 4.18 3.28 -9.50
N GLY A 324 3.58 3.87 -10.54
CA GLY A 324 2.15 4.17 -10.60
C GLY A 324 1.27 2.92 -10.56
N THR A 325 1.59 1.90 -11.38
CA THR A 325 0.84 0.64 -11.40
C THR A 325 0.93 -0.07 -10.06
N ARG A 326 2.11 -0.07 -9.41
CA ARG A 326 2.26 -0.60 -8.06
C ARG A 326 1.39 0.13 -7.05
N LEU A 327 1.40 1.46 -7.08
CA LEU A 327 0.59 2.28 -6.16
C LEU A 327 -0.91 1.98 -6.28
N PHE A 328 -1.42 1.79 -7.50
CA PHE A 328 -2.86 1.66 -7.74
C PHE A 328 -3.37 0.22 -7.85
N PHE A 329 -2.55 -0.72 -8.30
CA PHE A 329 -2.97 -2.09 -8.58
C PHE A 329 -2.36 -3.14 -7.66
N SER A 330 -1.17 -2.95 -7.06
CA SER A 330 -0.60 -3.95 -6.15
C SER A 330 -1.56 -4.36 -5.02
N PRO A 331 -2.30 -3.45 -4.35
CA PRO A 331 -3.24 -3.86 -3.31
C PRO A 331 -4.37 -4.77 -3.82
N THR A 332 -4.83 -4.56 -5.06
CA THR A 332 -5.87 -5.41 -5.68
C THR A 332 -5.29 -6.77 -6.07
N ILE A 333 -4.10 -6.78 -6.66
CA ILE A 333 -3.41 -8.00 -7.09
C ILE A 333 -3.00 -8.84 -5.87
N ASP A 334 -2.49 -8.22 -4.80
CA ASP A 334 -2.18 -8.86 -3.50
C ASP A 334 -3.43 -9.52 -2.91
N ALA A 335 -4.55 -8.78 -2.85
CA ALA A 335 -5.80 -9.30 -2.31
C ALA A 335 -6.36 -10.45 -3.16
N LEU A 336 -6.26 -10.37 -4.49
CA LEU A 336 -6.72 -11.44 -5.36
C LEU A 336 -5.88 -12.73 -5.17
N ASP A 337 -4.57 -12.59 -5.06
CA ASP A 337 -3.64 -13.68 -4.80
C ASP A 337 -3.91 -14.35 -3.45
N ASP A 338 -4.01 -13.55 -2.38
CA ASP A 338 -4.31 -14.04 -1.03
C ASP A 338 -5.69 -14.70 -0.95
N ALA A 339 -6.71 -14.13 -1.62
CA ALA A 339 -8.05 -14.72 -1.69
C ALA A 339 -8.03 -16.07 -2.40
N HIS A 340 -7.29 -16.19 -3.50
CA HIS A 340 -7.20 -17.44 -4.24
C HIS A 340 -6.52 -18.54 -3.42
N GLU A 341 -5.42 -18.22 -2.73
CA GLU A 341 -4.75 -19.15 -1.81
C GLU A 341 -5.72 -19.61 -0.71
N LEU A 342 -6.41 -18.67 -0.06
CA LEU A 342 -7.36 -18.96 1.00
C LEU A 342 -8.52 -19.85 0.51
N TRP A 343 -9.04 -19.57 -0.69
CA TRP A 343 -10.08 -20.40 -1.32
C TRP A 343 -9.60 -21.83 -1.57
N LEU A 344 -8.39 -22.02 -2.11
CA LEU A 344 -7.83 -23.35 -2.38
C LEU A 344 -7.70 -24.16 -1.08
N VAL A 345 -7.16 -23.55 -0.02
CA VAL A 345 -6.96 -24.24 1.26
C VAL A 345 -8.30 -24.54 1.93
N ALA A 346 -9.26 -23.60 1.93
CA ALA A 346 -10.58 -23.83 2.49
C ALA A 346 -11.34 -24.93 1.72
N LYS A 347 -11.26 -24.94 0.39
CA LYS A 347 -11.85 -25.97 -0.47
C LYS A 347 -11.30 -27.36 -0.18
N ALA A 348 -9.97 -27.49 -0.04
CA ALA A 348 -9.33 -28.75 0.33
C ALA A 348 -9.68 -29.21 1.75
N ARG A 349 -10.08 -28.30 2.63
CA ARG A 349 -10.42 -28.61 4.03
C ARG A 349 -11.82 -29.19 4.20
N ILE A 350 -12.74 -28.92 3.27
CA ILE A 350 -14.13 -29.37 3.31
C ILE A 350 -14.56 -30.08 2.02
N GLU A 351 -13.77 -31.09 1.60
CA GLU A 351 -13.96 -31.81 0.32
C GLU A 351 -15.38 -32.38 0.13
N ASP A 352 -16.05 -32.76 1.22
CA ASP A 352 -17.42 -33.29 1.20
C ASP A 352 -18.52 -32.22 0.98
N HIS A 353 -18.14 -30.95 0.91
CA HIS A 353 -19.06 -29.81 0.78
C HIS A 353 -18.74 -28.99 -0.46
N ALA A 354 -19.78 -28.41 -1.08
CA ALA A 354 -19.59 -27.59 -2.27
C ALA A 354 -19.26 -26.14 -1.89
N LEU A 355 -17.98 -25.77 -2.03
CA LEU A 355 -17.51 -24.39 -2.06
C LEU A 355 -17.38 -23.92 -3.52
N SER A 356 -18.04 -22.81 -3.85
CA SER A 356 -17.98 -22.17 -5.16
C SER A 356 -17.82 -20.66 -5.02
N VAL A 357 -17.33 -19.98 -6.05
CA VAL A 357 -17.38 -18.51 -6.12
C VAL A 357 -18.45 -18.12 -7.13
N GLU A 358 -19.34 -17.21 -6.72
CA GLU A 358 -20.34 -16.57 -7.58
C GLU A 358 -19.99 -15.07 -7.70
N ASP A 359 -20.41 -14.44 -8.80
CA ASP A 359 -20.19 -13.00 -9.08
C ASP A 359 -18.71 -12.54 -9.06
N GLY A 360 -17.77 -13.48 -9.16
CA GLY A 360 -16.33 -13.21 -9.21
C GLY A 360 -15.64 -13.08 -7.84
N ASP A 361 -16.35 -12.78 -6.76
CA ASP A 361 -15.72 -12.59 -5.45
C ASP A 361 -16.53 -13.13 -4.25
N VAL A 362 -17.74 -13.63 -4.48
CA VAL A 362 -18.61 -14.13 -3.42
C VAL A 362 -18.40 -15.63 -3.27
N LEU A 363 -17.69 -16.03 -2.22
CA LEU A 363 -17.60 -17.41 -1.81
C LEU A 363 -18.94 -17.90 -1.25
N ILE A 364 -19.45 -18.98 -1.82
CA ILE A 364 -20.68 -19.65 -1.42
C ILE A 364 -20.34 -21.04 -0.91
N ALA A 365 -20.83 -21.33 0.30
CA ALA A 365 -20.82 -22.68 0.84
C ALA A 365 -22.23 -23.28 0.74
N ARG A 366 -22.29 -24.51 0.24
CA ARG A 366 -23.52 -25.32 0.18
C ARG A 366 -23.36 -26.59 1.01
N ASP A 367 -24.45 -26.99 1.65
CA ASP A 367 -24.50 -28.28 2.34
C ASP A 367 -24.59 -29.47 1.35
N ALA A 368 -24.59 -30.69 1.89
CA ALA A 368 -24.72 -31.91 1.09
C ALA A 368 -26.05 -32.02 0.31
N ALA A 369 -27.07 -31.24 0.70
CA ALA A 369 -28.35 -31.15 -0.01
C ALA A 369 -28.36 -30.04 -1.10
N GLY A 370 -27.24 -29.32 -1.26
CA GLY A 370 -27.08 -28.24 -2.24
C GLY A 370 -27.65 -26.89 -1.80
N GLN A 371 -28.14 -26.78 -0.55
CA GLN A 371 -28.68 -25.52 -0.02
C GLN A 371 -27.54 -24.57 0.35
N ILE A 372 -27.69 -23.29 0.02
CA ILE A 372 -26.74 -22.25 0.42
C ILE A 372 -26.82 -22.09 1.94
N VAL A 373 -25.72 -22.39 2.63
CA VAL A 373 -25.60 -22.26 4.08
C VAL A 373 -24.81 -21.02 4.48
N ALA A 374 -23.94 -20.52 3.58
CA ALA A 374 -23.18 -19.31 3.82
C ALA A 374 -22.77 -18.62 2.52
N ARG A 375 -22.66 -17.28 2.57
CA ARG A 375 -22.06 -16.43 1.55
C ARG A 375 -21.04 -15.51 2.23
N VAL A 376 -19.94 -15.20 1.55
CA VAL A 376 -18.98 -14.19 2.01
C VAL A 376 -18.21 -13.59 0.84
N ASN A 377 -17.97 -12.28 0.86
CA ASN A 377 -17.06 -11.65 -0.09
C ASN A 377 -15.62 -11.97 0.33
N LEU A 378 -14.89 -12.73 -0.50
CA LEU A 378 -13.57 -13.23 -0.13
C LEU A 378 -12.50 -12.14 -0.18
N LEU A 379 -12.61 -11.20 -1.12
CA LEU A 379 -11.66 -10.10 -1.30
C LEU A 379 -11.75 -9.09 -0.14
N GLY A 380 -12.94 -8.91 0.43
CA GLY A 380 -13.14 -8.09 1.62
C GLY A 380 -12.50 -8.66 2.89
N LEU A 381 -12.10 -9.94 2.91
CA LEU A 381 -11.50 -10.59 4.07
C LEU A 381 -9.97 -10.55 4.08
N VAL A 382 -9.32 -10.53 2.91
CA VAL A 382 -7.86 -10.75 2.79
C VAL A 382 -7.01 -9.48 2.73
N GLY A 383 -7.62 -8.29 2.61
CA GLY A 383 -6.92 -7.01 2.39
C GLY A 383 -6.03 -6.47 3.53
N GLY A 384 -5.61 -7.29 4.50
CA GLY A 384 -4.93 -6.84 5.73
C GLY A 384 -3.66 -7.60 6.15
N ARG A 385 -3.06 -8.44 5.28
CA ARG A 385 -1.85 -9.26 5.57
C ARG A 385 -1.97 -10.30 6.69
N GLN A 386 -3.15 -10.58 7.22
CA GLN A 386 -3.26 -11.47 8.38
C GLN A 386 -3.86 -12.83 8.02
N ARG A 387 -2.97 -13.84 8.11
CA ARG A 387 -3.18 -15.30 8.13
C ARG A 387 -3.37 -15.97 6.76
N ARG A 388 -2.24 -16.31 6.13
CA ARG A 388 -2.15 -17.27 5.00
C ARG A 388 -2.23 -18.73 5.48
N GLY A 389 -2.48 -19.65 4.54
CA GLY A 389 -2.49 -21.08 4.80
C GLY A 389 -3.62 -21.58 5.71
N GLN A 390 -3.35 -22.67 6.45
CA GLN A 390 -4.38 -23.43 7.17
C GLN A 390 -5.12 -22.63 8.27
N ALA A 391 -4.41 -21.76 8.99
CA ALA A 391 -5.01 -20.97 10.07
C ALA A 391 -6.06 -19.99 9.52
N GLY A 392 -5.77 -19.32 8.39
CA GLY A 392 -6.72 -18.45 7.71
C GLY A 392 -7.92 -19.22 7.18
N ALA A 393 -7.70 -20.41 6.61
CA ALA A 393 -8.78 -21.26 6.13
C ALA A 393 -9.71 -21.74 7.25
N ASP A 394 -9.15 -22.18 8.40
CA ASP A 394 -9.96 -22.60 9.55
C ASP A 394 -10.77 -21.43 10.15
N GLU A 395 -10.25 -20.21 10.07
CA GLU A 395 -10.95 -18.99 10.47
C GLU A 395 -12.08 -18.63 9.50
N LEU A 396 -11.80 -18.64 8.19
CA LEU A 396 -12.81 -18.47 7.15
C LEU A 396 -13.93 -19.50 7.28
N LEU A 397 -13.61 -20.77 7.48
CA LEU A 397 -14.60 -21.84 7.63
C LEU A 397 -15.44 -21.64 8.88
N ARG A 398 -14.84 -21.22 10.00
CA ARG A 398 -15.58 -20.83 11.21
C ARG A 398 -16.50 -19.65 10.95
N LEU A 399 -16.06 -18.63 10.20
CA LEU A 399 -16.93 -17.55 9.73
C LEU A 399 -18.05 -18.09 8.83
N LEU A 400 -17.80 -19.08 8.00
CA LEU A 400 -18.84 -19.74 7.21
C LEU A 400 -19.82 -20.58 8.07
N GLY A 401 -19.54 -20.77 9.36
CA GLY A 401 -20.35 -21.57 10.28
C GLY A 401 -20.05 -23.06 10.18
N TYR A 402 -18.87 -23.42 9.66
CA TYR A 402 -18.39 -24.80 9.62
C TYR A 402 -17.84 -25.19 11.00
N ASP A 403 -18.37 -26.27 11.56
CA ASP A 403 -17.83 -26.87 12.77
C ASP A 403 -16.90 -28.01 12.38
N ALA A 404 -15.59 -27.80 12.55
CA ALA A 404 -14.57 -28.78 12.22
C ALA A 404 -14.64 -30.06 13.08
N ARG A 405 -15.22 -30.00 14.29
CA ARG A 405 -15.42 -31.20 15.13
C ARG A 405 -16.59 -32.04 14.63
N LEU A 406 -17.64 -31.38 14.15
CA LEU A 406 -18.84 -32.06 13.63
C LEU A 406 -18.74 -32.38 12.14
N GLY A 407 -17.75 -31.84 11.43
CA GLY A 407 -17.55 -32.03 9.99
C GLY A 407 -18.72 -31.51 9.14
N ARG A 408 -19.44 -30.46 9.60
CA ARG A 408 -20.63 -29.94 8.91
C ARG A 408 -20.83 -28.46 9.15
N PHE A 409 -21.57 -27.82 8.23
CA PHE A 409 -22.11 -26.49 8.48
C PHE A 409 -23.26 -26.55 9.48
N VAL A 410 -23.23 -25.64 10.45
CA VAL A 410 -24.32 -25.49 11.43
C VAL A 410 -25.25 -24.39 10.92
N LEU A 411 -26.51 -24.77 10.65
CA LEU A 411 -27.52 -23.91 10.02
C LEU A 411 -27.62 -22.53 10.68
N ARG A 412 -27.48 -21.47 9.87
CA ARG A 412 -27.63 -20.03 10.23
C ARG A 412 -29.10 -19.63 10.51
N GLY A 413 -29.91 -20.60 10.92
CA GLY A 413 -31.32 -20.47 11.23
C GLY A 413 -31.65 -20.00 12.65
N GLY A 414 -30.67 -20.07 13.55
CA GLY A 414 -30.86 -19.89 14.99
C GLY A 414 -31.53 -18.59 15.40
N ARG A 415 -32.24 -18.63 16.53
CA ARG A 415 -32.80 -17.44 17.18
C ARG A 415 -31.66 -16.45 17.49
N LEU A 416 -31.91 -15.14 17.37
CA LEU A 416 -30.89 -14.11 17.61
C LEU A 416 -30.40 -14.07 19.07
N ASP A 417 -31.15 -14.69 19.98
CA ASP A 417 -30.84 -14.82 21.40
C ASP A 417 -29.98 -16.05 21.73
N ARG A 418 -29.58 -16.87 20.73
CA ARG A 418 -28.76 -18.08 20.95
C ARG A 418 -27.70 -18.34 19.89
N CYS A 419 -26.56 -18.86 20.35
CA CYS A 419 -25.49 -19.35 19.49
C CYS A 419 -25.98 -20.54 18.66
N PRO A 420 -25.83 -20.54 17.32
CA PRO A 420 -26.22 -21.68 16.50
C PRO A 420 -25.31 -22.90 16.72
N ILE A 421 -24.08 -22.70 17.19
CA ILE A 421 -23.08 -23.75 17.41
C ILE A 421 -23.24 -24.38 18.80
N SER A 422 -23.20 -23.59 19.87
CA SER A 422 -23.25 -24.08 21.25
C SER A 422 -24.65 -24.10 21.87
N GLY A 423 -25.60 -23.33 21.34
CA GLY A 423 -26.93 -23.16 21.92
C GLY A 423 -26.98 -22.19 23.12
N ASP A 424 -25.83 -21.65 23.54
CA ASP A 424 -25.74 -20.69 24.65
C ASP A 424 -26.45 -19.37 24.32
N PRO A 425 -26.88 -18.58 25.32
CA PRO A 425 -27.36 -17.23 25.08
C PRO A 425 -26.35 -16.41 24.27
N ALA A 426 -26.84 -15.68 23.26
CA ALA A 426 -26.03 -14.84 22.40
C ALA A 426 -26.59 -13.41 22.36
N VAL A 427 -25.69 -12.45 22.18
CA VAL A 427 -26.02 -11.02 22.07
C VAL A 427 -25.51 -10.50 20.72
N VAL A 428 -26.32 -9.70 20.03
CA VAL A 428 -25.90 -9.05 18.78
C VAL A 428 -25.10 -7.80 19.13
N GLY A 429 -23.77 -7.90 19.14
CA GLY A 429 -22.88 -6.81 19.55
C GLY A 429 -22.24 -5.98 18.43
N LYS A 430 -22.20 -6.48 17.18
CA LYS A 430 -21.37 -5.91 16.11
C LYS A 430 -22.04 -5.90 14.73
N VAL A 431 -21.70 -4.88 13.94
CA VAL A 431 -22.01 -4.76 12.50
C VAL A 431 -20.71 -4.48 11.74
N ILE A 432 -20.34 -5.33 10.77
CA ILE A 432 -19.21 -5.08 9.86
C ILE A 432 -19.76 -4.67 8.49
N ARG A 433 -19.39 -3.48 8.01
CA ARG A 433 -19.62 -3.04 6.64
C ARG A 433 -18.29 -3.03 5.88
N PRO A 434 -18.16 -3.73 4.74
CA PRO A 434 -17.01 -3.56 3.85
C PRO A 434 -16.94 -2.12 3.33
N LEU A 435 -15.71 -1.59 3.23
CA LEU A 435 -15.42 -0.18 2.93
C LEU A 435 -15.96 0.32 1.58
N ALA A 436 -16.08 -0.56 0.59
CA ALA A 436 -16.37 -0.20 -0.80
C ALA A 436 -17.81 0.29 -1.06
N LEU A 437 -18.71 0.30 -0.06
CA LEU A 437 -20.18 0.39 -0.30
C LEU A 437 -20.92 1.42 0.59
N LEU A 438 -20.25 2.42 1.17
CA LEU A 438 -20.88 3.44 2.03
C LEU A 438 -21.63 4.56 1.25
N GLY A 439 -22.60 4.20 0.41
CA GLY A 439 -23.33 5.14 -0.46
C GLY A 439 -24.70 5.65 0.04
N VAL A 440 -25.28 5.17 1.15
CA VAL A 440 -26.67 5.51 1.59
C VAL A 440 -26.73 5.87 3.10
N ASP A 441 -27.77 6.63 3.52
CA ASP A 441 -27.91 7.33 4.84
C ASP A 441 -27.20 6.58 6.00
N PRO A 442 -26.13 7.18 6.56
CA PRO A 442 -25.21 6.53 7.49
C PRO A 442 -25.78 6.27 8.89
N ARG A 443 -27.04 6.64 9.17
CA ARG A 443 -27.68 6.47 10.49
C ARG A 443 -28.57 5.23 10.60
N THR A 444 -28.74 4.48 9.52
CA THR A 444 -29.61 3.31 9.47
C THR A 444 -28.92 2.12 8.78
N LEU A 445 -29.35 0.89 9.07
CA LEU A 445 -29.01 -0.25 8.21
C LEU A 445 -29.76 -0.19 6.86
N ALA A 446 -30.75 0.71 6.71
CA ALA A 446 -31.55 0.86 5.50
C ALA A 446 -30.73 1.49 4.35
N GLY A 447 -30.90 0.95 3.13
CA GLY A 447 -30.15 1.34 1.94
C GLY A 447 -29.04 0.37 1.51
N VAL A 448 -28.84 -0.75 2.22
CA VAL A 448 -27.88 -1.79 1.83
C VAL A 448 -28.57 -2.96 1.14
N VAL A 449 -27.94 -3.50 0.09
CA VAL A 449 -28.48 -4.62 -0.71
C VAL A 449 -28.27 -5.94 0.03
N VAL A 450 -29.30 -6.80 0.04
CA VAL A 450 -29.22 -8.18 0.55
C VAL A 450 -28.08 -8.92 -0.15
N GLY A 451 -27.13 -9.46 0.62
CA GLY A 451 -25.92 -10.13 0.11
C GLY A 451 -24.62 -9.32 0.20
N GLN A 452 -24.67 -8.05 0.63
CA GLN A 452 -23.49 -7.17 0.76
C GLN A 452 -22.97 -6.99 2.21
N HIS A 453 -23.38 -7.85 3.15
CA HIS A 453 -23.13 -7.67 4.59
C HIS A 453 -22.30 -8.78 5.25
N LEU A 454 -21.57 -8.41 6.30
CA LEU A 454 -21.15 -9.30 7.39
C LEU A 454 -21.64 -8.72 8.73
N VAL A 455 -22.77 -9.20 9.26
CA VAL A 455 -23.16 -8.89 10.65
C VAL A 455 -22.56 -9.97 11.56
N CYS A 456 -21.39 -9.76 12.14
CA CYS A 456 -20.74 -10.76 13.00
C CYS A 456 -21.28 -10.69 14.44
N TYR A 457 -21.68 -11.83 15.04
CA TYR A 457 -21.97 -11.89 16.49
C TYR A 457 -20.69 -11.82 17.33
N THR A 458 -20.85 -11.38 18.57
CA THR A 458 -19.95 -11.70 19.68
C THR A 458 -20.73 -12.57 20.66
N LEU A 459 -20.32 -13.84 20.80
CA LEU A 459 -20.76 -14.62 21.96
C LEU A 459 -20.07 -14.07 23.21
N ASP A 460 -20.71 -14.21 24.37
CA ASP A 460 -20.00 -14.21 25.67
C ASP A 460 -19.06 -15.43 25.82
N GLY A 461 -18.75 -16.14 24.72
CA GLY A 461 -17.65 -17.06 24.59
C GLY A 461 -16.57 -16.46 23.66
N PRO A 462 -15.30 -16.34 24.10
CA PRO A 462 -14.22 -15.73 23.31
C PRO A 462 -13.88 -16.47 21.99
N GLU A 463 -14.51 -17.62 21.72
CA GLU A 463 -14.09 -18.56 20.66
C GLU A 463 -14.91 -18.47 19.35
N TRP A 464 -16.07 -17.78 19.32
CA TRP A 464 -16.95 -17.86 18.14
C TRP A 464 -17.58 -16.51 17.73
N SER A 465 -17.42 -16.17 16.45
CA SER A 465 -18.15 -15.12 15.75
C SER A 465 -18.76 -15.70 14.47
N THR A 466 -20.09 -15.66 14.34
CA THR A 466 -20.79 -16.10 13.11
C THR A 466 -21.41 -14.89 12.42
N PRO A 467 -21.32 -14.74 11.10
CA PRO A 467 -22.05 -13.72 10.37
C PRO A 467 -23.53 -14.10 10.20
N ILE A 468 -24.43 -13.12 10.30
CA ILE A 468 -25.86 -13.22 9.95
C ILE A 468 -26.15 -12.37 8.73
N GLU A 469 -27.01 -12.89 7.88
CA GLU A 469 -27.60 -12.13 6.78
C GLU A 469 -29.12 -11.99 6.97
N PRO A 470 -29.73 -10.91 6.44
CA PRO A 470 -31.18 -10.85 6.25
C PRO A 470 -31.64 -12.04 5.41
N LYS A 471 -32.79 -12.62 5.75
CA LYS A 471 -33.39 -13.74 5.02
C LYS A 471 -34.92 -13.64 5.03
N PRO A 472 -35.65 -14.42 4.22
CA PRO A 472 -37.10 -14.46 4.32
C PRO A 472 -37.54 -14.74 5.78
N GLY A 473 -38.28 -13.80 6.38
CA GLY A 473 -38.70 -13.85 7.79
C GLY A 473 -37.74 -13.24 8.82
N ARG A 474 -36.62 -12.62 8.40
CA ARG A 474 -35.70 -11.82 9.24
C ARG A 474 -35.27 -10.58 8.46
N THR A 475 -35.89 -9.46 8.80
CA THR A 475 -35.66 -8.17 8.15
C THR A 475 -34.41 -7.48 8.70
N ILE A 476 -33.93 -6.47 7.97
CA ILE A 476 -32.86 -5.58 8.45
C ILE A 476 -33.28 -4.88 9.76
N ALA A 477 -34.56 -4.52 9.89
CA ALA A 477 -35.08 -3.91 11.12
C ALA A 477 -35.00 -4.86 12.32
N ASP A 478 -35.23 -6.16 12.12
CA ASP A 478 -35.11 -7.17 13.18
C ASP A 478 -33.65 -7.30 13.66
N LEU A 479 -32.69 -7.21 12.73
CA LEU A 479 -31.26 -7.22 13.04
C LEU A 479 -30.84 -5.94 13.78
N GLU A 480 -31.34 -4.78 13.36
CA GLU A 480 -31.07 -3.49 14.01
C GLU A 480 -31.64 -3.46 15.44
N ALA A 481 -32.86 -3.97 15.63
CA ALA A 481 -33.50 -4.06 16.93
C ALA A 481 -32.75 -5.00 17.88
N ALA A 482 -32.34 -6.18 17.40
CA ALA A 482 -31.56 -7.12 18.20
C ALA A 482 -30.18 -6.58 18.55
N TRP A 483 -29.53 -5.86 17.63
CA TRP A 483 -28.27 -5.17 17.88
C TRP A 483 -28.41 -4.10 18.97
N ARG A 484 -29.40 -3.20 18.85
CA ARG A 484 -29.66 -2.19 19.89
C ARG A 484 -29.96 -2.81 21.25
N ALA A 485 -30.79 -3.84 21.30
CA ALA A 485 -31.06 -4.56 22.54
C ALA A 485 -29.79 -5.18 23.15
N GLY A 486 -28.87 -5.66 22.30
CA GLY A 486 -27.58 -6.16 22.74
C GLY A 486 -26.64 -5.09 23.30
N LEU A 487 -26.63 -3.91 22.68
CA LEU A 487 -25.90 -2.73 23.20
C LEU A 487 -26.44 -2.28 24.57
N GLU A 488 -27.71 -2.50 24.87
CA GLU A 488 -28.29 -2.18 26.18
C GLU A 488 -27.97 -3.23 27.25
N ALA A 489 -27.87 -4.50 26.85
CA ALA A 489 -27.70 -5.62 27.76
C ALA A 489 -26.27 -5.78 28.31
N ALA A 490 -25.24 -5.43 27.53
CA ALA A 490 -23.84 -5.60 27.90
C ALA A 490 -23.09 -4.25 27.88
N PRO A 491 -22.44 -3.82 28.98
CA PRO A 491 -21.55 -2.67 28.96
C PRO A 491 -20.38 -2.98 28.02
N ALA A 492 -19.97 -1.99 27.22
CA ALA A 492 -18.76 -2.13 26.44
C ALA A 492 -17.55 -1.76 27.29
N GLU A 493 -16.64 -2.71 27.42
CA GLU A 493 -15.40 -2.54 28.17
C GLU A 493 -14.32 -1.94 27.26
N LEU A 494 -13.89 -0.73 27.59
CA LEU A 494 -12.70 -0.11 27.01
C LEU A 494 -11.49 -0.53 27.84
N LEU A 495 -10.51 -1.14 27.18
CA LEU A 495 -9.28 -1.59 27.80
C LEU A 495 -8.25 -0.47 27.92
N ASP A 496 -8.30 0.50 27.02
CA ASP A 496 -7.37 1.61 26.99
C ASP A 496 -8.02 2.82 26.31
N ALA A 497 -7.58 4.01 26.70
CA ALA A 497 -7.97 5.23 26.05
C ALA A 497 -6.86 6.29 26.19
N GLY A 498 -6.41 6.84 25.08
CA GLY A 498 -5.25 7.74 25.04
C GLY A 498 -5.39 8.84 24.01
N THR A 499 -4.67 9.95 24.22
CA THR A 499 -4.62 11.07 23.27
C THR A 499 -3.63 10.79 22.14
N LEU A 500 -4.03 11.13 20.91
CA LEU A 500 -3.21 11.07 19.69
C LEU A 500 -2.92 12.50 19.23
N GLY A 501 -1.96 13.15 19.86
CA GLY A 501 -1.71 14.59 19.69
C GLY A 501 -2.79 15.44 20.36
N ASP A 502 -2.94 16.69 19.92
CA ASP A 502 -3.78 17.68 20.62
C ASP A 502 -5.28 17.57 20.32
N ASP A 503 -5.66 16.93 19.19
CA ASP A 503 -7.03 17.00 18.64
C ASP A 503 -7.71 15.64 18.41
N ALA A 504 -7.08 14.53 18.78
CA ALA A 504 -7.62 13.19 18.58
C ALA A 504 -7.43 12.28 19.80
N VAL A 505 -8.34 11.33 19.96
CA VAL A 505 -8.38 10.34 21.02
C VAL A 505 -8.50 8.96 20.40
N LEU A 506 -7.70 8.00 20.86
CA LEU A 506 -7.80 6.59 20.54
C LEU A 506 -8.50 5.87 21.69
N LEU A 507 -9.60 5.18 21.37
CA LEU A 507 -10.32 4.28 22.26
C LEU A 507 -10.02 2.84 21.83
N VAL A 508 -9.57 2.01 22.76
CA VAL A 508 -9.21 0.60 22.50
C VAL A 508 -10.03 -0.27 23.43
N GLY A 509 -10.70 -1.26 22.86
CA GLY A 509 -11.56 -2.14 23.61
C GLY A 509 -12.24 -3.12 22.68
N ARG A 510 -12.76 -4.20 23.24
CA ARG A 510 -13.44 -5.20 22.42
C ARG A 510 -14.63 -4.54 21.72
N GLU A 511 -14.63 -4.56 20.39
CA GLU A 511 -15.61 -3.91 19.52
C GLU A 511 -15.66 -2.37 19.58
N ALA A 512 -14.62 -1.69 20.07
CA ALA A 512 -14.61 -0.23 20.15
C ALA A 512 -14.85 0.46 18.79
N GLY A 513 -14.39 -0.13 17.68
CA GLY A 513 -14.61 0.40 16.33
C GLY A 513 -16.09 0.50 15.94
N SER A 514 -16.96 -0.34 16.52
CA SER A 514 -18.41 -0.27 16.27
C SER A 514 -19.05 1.01 16.81
N PHE A 515 -18.40 1.71 17.74
CA PHE A 515 -18.93 2.94 18.35
C PHE A 515 -19.01 4.09 17.34
N VAL A 516 -18.36 3.97 16.18
CA VAL A 516 -18.54 4.90 15.05
C VAL A 516 -20.01 5.04 14.63
N LEU A 517 -20.84 4.03 14.92
CA LEU A 517 -22.27 4.03 14.66
C LEU A 517 -23.13 4.55 15.82
N GLU A 518 -22.53 4.72 17.01
CA GLU A 518 -23.23 5.00 18.26
C GLU A 518 -22.60 6.20 18.99
N PRO A 519 -22.87 7.44 18.54
CA PRO A 519 -22.25 8.65 19.09
C PRO A 519 -22.42 8.81 20.61
N GLY A 520 -23.52 8.29 21.16
CA GLY A 520 -23.77 8.32 22.59
C GLY A 520 -22.81 7.47 23.44
N ARG A 521 -22.28 6.36 22.88
CA ARG A 521 -21.20 5.58 23.52
C ARG A 521 -19.87 6.27 23.39
N VAL A 522 -19.62 6.94 22.27
CA VAL A 522 -18.44 7.80 22.10
C VAL A 522 -18.43 8.91 23.14
N ARG A 523 -19.57 9.60 23.35
CA ARG A 523 -19.71 10.61 24.41
C ARG A 523 -19.43 10.01 25.80
N ALA A 524 -20.01 8.85 26.11
CA ALA A 524 -19.79 8.20 27.41
C ALA A 524 -18.31 7.83 27.62
N ALA A 525 -17.64 7.35 26.58
CA ALA A 525 -16.21 7.04 26.60
C ALA A 525 -15.36 8.30 26.84
N LEU A 526 -15.62 9.37 26.08
CA LEU A 526 -14.90 10.65 26.21
C LEU A 526 -15.13 11.30 27.58
N ALA A 527 -16.36 11.30 28.08
CA ALA A 527 -16.68 11.82 29.41
C ALA A 527 -15.94 11.06 30.51
N ALA A 528 -15.79 9.74 30.37
CA ALA A 528 -15.02 8.93 31.31
C ALA A 528 -13.50 9.20 31.26
N MET A 529 -13.02 9.86 30.20
CA MET A 529 -11.65 10.41 30.09
C MET A 529 -11.54 11.88 30.54
N GLY A 530 -12.64 12.49 30.98
CA GLY A 530 -12.68 13.91 31.37
C GLY A 530 -12.88 14.88 30.20
N ASP A 531 -13.19 14.40 28.99
CA ASP A 531 -13.63 15.21 27.85
C ASP A 531 -15.16 15.24 27.80
N GLU A 532 -15.76 16.21 28.49
CA GLU A 532 -17.21 16.42 28.53
C GLU A 532 -17.72 17.30 27.38
N ASP A 533 -16.85 17.73 26.46
CA ASP A 533 -17.23 18.60 25.35
C ASP A 533 -18.14 17.84 24.37
N GLY A 534 -19.40 18.30 24.28
CA GLY A 534 -20.38 17.83 23.30
C GLY A 534 -20.13 18.34 21.88
N GLY A 535 -21.11 18.11 21.01
CA GLY A 535 -21.14 18.61 19.63
C GLY A 535 -20.47 17.71 18.58
N ALA A 536 -20.20 18.32 17.41
CA ALA A 536 -19.73 17.61 16.23
C ALA A 536 -18.28 17.13 16.38
N ARG A 537 -18.04 15.86 16.02
CA ARG A 537 -16.73 15.21 15.96
C ARG A 537 -16.60 14.42 14.66
N PHE A 538 -15.40 13.90 14.41
CA PHE A 538 -15.14 12.93 13.36
C PHE A 538 -14.60 11.64 13.97
N ALA A 539 -15.24 10.51 13.68
CA ALA A 539 -14.85 9.21 14.19
C ALA A 539 -14.32 8.32 13.08
N TYR A 540 -13.27 7.55 13.38
CA TYR A 540 -12.55 6.65 12.49
C TYR A 540 -12.45 5.28 13.14
N ALA A 541 -13.18 4.31 12.61
CA ALA A 541 -13.01 2.91 12.95
C ALA A 541 -12.07 2.29 11.92
N PHE A 542 -10.77 2.34 12.19
CA PHE A 542 -9.78 1.67 11.33
C PHE A 542 -9.82 0.15 11.51
N PHE A 543 -10.16 -0.33 12.70
CA PHE A 543 -10.20 -1.75 13.07
C PHE A 543 -11.40 -2.04 13.97
N ALA A 544 -11.77 -3.32 14.13
CA ALA A 544 -12.90 -3.71 14.96
C ALA A 544 -12.79 -3.28 16.42
N ASP A 545 -11.58 -3.35 16.98
CA ASP A 545 -11.34 -3.15 18.42
C ASP A 545 -10.68 -1.80 18.75
N ALA A 546 -10.71 -0.85 17.80
CA ALA A 546 -10.18 0.49 18.00
C ALA A 546 -11.03 1.56 17.28
N LEU A 547 -11.22 2.69 17.95
CA LEU A 547 -11.88 3.87 17.42
C LEU A 547 -11.02 5.10 17.67
N VAL A 548 -10.75 5.88 16.62
CA VAL A 548 -10.15 7.21 16.76
C VAL A 548 -11.26 8.25 16.67
N VAL A 549 -11.28 9.22 17.57
CA VAL A 549 -12.24 10.32 17.58
C VAL A 549 -11.46 11.63 17.57
N ALA A 550 -11.78 12.52 16.64
CA ALA A 550 -11.11 13.80 16.48
C ALA A 550 -12.12 14.96 16.47
N ARG A 551 -11.67 16.15 16.86
CA ARG A 551 -12.49 17.38 16.81
C ARG A 551 -12.87 17.76 15.37
N GLY A 552 -12.05 17.38 14.39
CA GLY A 552 -12.28 17.65 12.97
C GLY A 552 -11.85 16.49 12.06
N LYS A 553 -11.98 16.69 10.74
CA LYS A 553 -11.54 15.70 9.75
C LYS A 553 -10.00 15.65 9.68
N LEU A 554 -9.42 14.48 9.92
CA LEU A 554 -8.01 14.18 9.81
C LEU A 554 -7.66 13.96 8.33
N THR A 555 -6.52 14.47 7.90
CA THR A 555 -6.00 14.33 6.54
C THR A 555 -4.50 14.04 6.55
N GLY A 556 -3.97 13.54 5.43
CA GLY A 556 -2.53 13.34 5.21
C GLY A 556 -1.83 12.58 6.35
N ALA A 557 -0.74 13.17 6.85
CA ALA A 557 0.09 12.59 7.90
C ALA A 557 -0.66 12.32 9.21
N ALA A 558 -1.63 13.16 9.58
CA ALA A 558 -2.39 12.98 10.83
C ALA A 558 -3.30 11.75 10.76
N LEU A 559 -3.98 11.54 9.63
CA LEU A 559 -4.80 10.36 9.39
C LEU A 559 -3.95 9.08 9.38
N HIS A 560 -2.78 9.13 8.72
CA HIS A 560 -1.86 8.00 8.68
C HIS A 560 -1.33 7.62 10.07
N ARG A 561 -0.90 8.59 10.88
CA ARG A 561 -0.48 8.35 12.28
C ARG A 561 -1.60 7.73 13.12
N ALA A 562 -2.83 8.24 13.00
CA ALA A 562 -3.97 7.70 13.72
C ALA A 562 -4.26 6.24 13.36
N ARG A 563 -4.15 5.89 12.07
CA ARG A 563 -4.30 4.51 11.60
C ARG A 563 -3.20 3.59 12.13
N LEU A 564 -1.94 4.04 12.14
CA LEU A 564 -0.83 3.26 12.68
C LEU A 564 -0.97 3.02 14.19
N ALA A 565 -1.32 4.05 14.96
CA ALA A 565 -1.53 3.92 16.39
C ALA A 565 -2.68 2.95 16.73
N ALA A 566 -3.78 3.00 15.97
CA ALA A 566 -4.87 2.05 16.11
C ALA A 566 -4.44 0.61 15.77
N LEU A 567 -3.62 0.43 14.72
CA LEU A 567 -3.09 -0.89 14.34
C LEU A 567 -2.20 -1.46 15.43
N GLU A 568 -1.26 -0.67 15.94
CA GLU A 568 -0.34 -1.07 17.01
C GLU A 568 -1.11 -1.49 18.28
N ALA A 569 -2.11 -0.72 18.68
CA ALA A 569 -2.94 -1.02 19.84
C ALA A 569 -3.74 -2.32 19.68
N VAL A 570 -4.37 -2.52 18.51
CA VAL A 570 -5.13 -3.75 18.24
C VAL A 570 -4.21 -4.95 18.10
N GLN A 571 -3.06 -4.83 17.45
CA GLN A 571 -2.08 -5.93 17.37
C GLN A 571 -1.58 -6.36 18.75
N ALA A 572 -1.37 -5.41 19.67
CA ALA A 572 -0.91 -5.71 21.01
C ALA A 572 -1.96 -6.43 21.88
N ARG A 573 -3.24 -6.06 21.77
CA ARG A 573 -4.32 -6.55 22.66
C ARG A 573 -5.21 -7.62 22.04
N PHE A 574 -5.40 -7.56 20.73
CA PHE A 574 -6.26 -8.43 19.94
C PHE A 574 -5.55 -8.84 18.63
N PRO A 575 -4.41 -9.56 18.71
CA PRO A 575 -3.59 -9.91 17.55
C PRO A 575 -4.38 -10.68 16.47
N ASP A 576 -5.47 -11.32 16.87
CA ASP A 576 -6.32 -12.16 16.02
C ASP A 576 -7.47 -11.38 15.36
N ARG A 577 -7.58 -10.06 15.61
CA ARG A 577 -8.75 -9.24 15.26
C ARG A 577 -8.37 -7.89 14.63
N THR A 578 -7.27 -7.85 13.90
CA THR A 578 -6.74 -6.65 13.21
C THR A 578 -7.42 -6.36 11.86
N TRP A 579 -8.65 -6.83 11.67
CA TRP A 579 -9.35 -6.69 10.39
C TRP A 579 -9.63 -5.21 10.10
N PRO A 580 -9.19 -4.67 8.93
CA PRO A 580 -9.39 -3.27 8.61
C PRO A 580 -10.87 -3.01 8.32
N LEU A 581 -11.43 -2.04 9.05
CA LEU A 581 -12.76 -1.50 8.80
C LEU A 581 -12.67 -0.22 7.94
N ASP A 582 -11.64 0.60 8.17
CA ASP A 582 -11.35 1.88 7.51
C ASP A 582 -12.54 2.87 7.41
N VAL A 583 -13.52 2.78 8.32
CA VAL A 583 -14.71 3.64 8.31
C VAL A 583 -14.38 4.98 8.93
N ALA A 584 -14.74 6.09 8.28
CA ALA A 584 -14.56 7.44 8.80
C ALA A 584 -15.81 8.28 8.56
N ARG A 585 -16.30 9.00 9.58
CA ARG A 585 -17.50 9.84 9.43
C ARG A 585 -17.60 10.98 10.45
N PRO A 586 -18.38 12.03 10.15
CA PRO A 586 -18.87 12.92 11.19
C PRO A 586 -19.86 12.19 12.10
N ILE A 587 -19.76 12.50 13.39
CA ILE A 587 -20.70 12.08 14.43
C ILE A 587 -21.12 13.31 15.26
N ASP A 588 -22.32 13.25 15.82
CA ASP A 588 -22.85 14.27 16.72
C ASP A 588 -23.03 13.67 18.11
N LEU A 589 -22.24 14.16 19.07
CA LEU A 589 -22.24 13.66 20.44
C LEU A 589 -23.47 14.13 21.23
N ASP A 590 -24.26 15.07 20.70
CA ASP A 590 -25.47 15.58 21.38
C ASP A 590 -26.67 14.64 21.24
N GLY A 591 -26.52 13.53 20.51
CA GLY A 591 -27.51 12.47 20.38
C GLY A 591 -27.82 11.71 21.69
N PRO A 592 -28.92 10.93 21.72
CA PRO A 592 -29.25 10.06 22.84
C PRO A 592 -28.19 8.97 23.05
N THR A 593 -27.91 8.62 24.31
CA THR A 593 -26.98 7.53 24.65
C THR A 593 -27.69 6.19 24.65
N VAL A 594 -27.15 5.22 23.90
CA VAL A 594 -27.59 3.81 23.91
C VAL A 594 -26.51 2.94 24.57
N GLY A 595 -26.87 2.20 25.62
CA GLY A 595 -25.96 1.31 26.35
C GLY A 595 -25.04 2.01 27.37
N ARG A 596 -24.11 1.24 27.95
CA ARG A 596 -23.13 1.69 28.96
C ARG A 596 -21.70 1.42 28.47
N VAL A 597 -20.76 2.27 28.88
CA VAL A 597 -19.31 2.10 28.62
C VAL A 597 -18.60 2.06 29.97
N GLU A 598 -17.74 1.07 30.15
CA GLU A 598 -16.91 0.91 31.33
C GLU A 598 -15.44 0.96 30.89
N LEU A 599 -14.61 1.77 31.55
CA LEU A 599 -13.16 1.70 31.39
C LEU A 599 -12.60 0.67 32.37
N ALA A 600 -11.93 -0.35 31.83
CA ALA A 600 -11.16 -1.29 32.62
C ALA A 600 -10.09 -0.51 33.41
N ARG A 601 -10.08 -0.68 34.73
CA ARG A 601 -9.12 -0.01 35.62
C ARG A 601 -7.78 -0.74 35.70
#